data_AF-A0A9P8FR85-F1
#
_entry.id   AF-A0A9P8FR85-F1
#
_cell.length_a   1.000
_cell.length_b   1.000
_cell.length_c   1.000
_cell.angle_alpha   90.00
_cell.angle_beta   90.00
_cell.angle_gamma   90.00
#
_symmetry.space_group_name_H-M   'P 1'
#
loop_
_entity.id
_entity.type
_entity.pdbx_description
1 polymer ?
#
loop_
_entity_poly.entity_id
_entity_poly.type
_entity_poly.pdbx_seq_one_letter_code
_entity_poly.pdbx_strand_id
1 'polypeptide(L)'
;AMGMNMISKGVEQALSVMKESGFEDMAVISVSGNYCTDKKPAAINWIDGRGKSVVAEAIIPGEVVRSVLKSDVDALVELNVSKNLIGSAMAGSIGGFNAHAANIVTAIFLATGQDPAQNVESSNCITVMKNLHGNLQISVSMPCIEVGTIGGGTVLEPQAAMLDLLGVRGAHPTNPGDNARQLARIVAAGVLAGELSLCAALAAGHLVRAHMAHNRSAAPSAAPSRVQSPSPAQGKPLPQGLTMTGMASKR
;
A
#
# COMPACT_ATOMS: atom_id res chain seq x y z
N ALA A 1 -16.14 5.56 -7.09
CA ALA A 1 -15.81 5.12 -5.72
C ALA A 1 -14.97 3.85 -5.80
N MET A 2 -14.47 3.34 -4.66
CA MET A 2 -13.93 1.97 -4.61
C MET A 2 -15.08 0.95 -4.79
N GLY A 3 -16.16 1.07 -4.00
CA GLY A 3 -17.46 0.48 -4.34
C GLY A 3 -18.24 -0.17 -3.20
N MET A 4 -17.58 -0.65 -2.14
CA MET A 4 -18.18 -1.52 -1.11
C MET A 4 -19.59 -1.11 -0.66
N ASN A 5 -19.79 0.08 -0.09
CA ASN A 5 -21.11 0.50 0.42
C ASN A 5 -22.20 0.56 -0.67
N MET A 6 -21.83 0.90 -1.91
CA MET A 6 -22.75 0.96 -3.05
C MET A 6 -23.15 -0.45 -3.52
N ILE A 7 -22.19 -1.39 -3.52
CA ILE A 7 -22.44 -2.80 -3.84
C ILE A 7 -23.28 -3.47 -2.75
N SER A 8 -22.94 -3.30 -1.46
CA SER A 8 -23.71 -3.87 -0.35
C SER A 8 -25.17 -3.43 -0.38
N LYS A 9 -25.44 -2.13 -0.60
CA LYS A 9 -26.81 -1.62 -0.74
C LYS A 9 -27.56 -2.23 -1.93
N GLY A 10 -26.87 -2.45 -3.06
CA GLY A 10 -27.44 -3.15 -4.22
C GLY A 10 -27.77 -4.62 -3.93
N VAL A 11 -26.89 -5.31 -3.20
CA VAL A 11 -27.08 -6.71 -2.78
C VAL A 11 -28.24 -6.85 -1.79
N GLU A 12 -28.36 -5.96 -0.80
CA GLU A 12 -29.50 -5.94 0.13
C GLU A 12 -30.84 -5.84 -0.62
N GLN A 13 -30.94 -4.92 -1.60
CA GLN A 13 -32.14 -4.79 -2.42
C GLN A 13 -32.40 -6.02 -3.29
N ALA A 14 -31.36 -6.60 -3.89
CA ALA A 14 -31.48 -7.81 -4.71
C ALA A 14 -31.98 -9.01 -3.89
N LEU A 15 -31.48 -9.17 -2.65
CA LEU A 15 -31.93 -10.23 -1.73
C LEU A 15 -33.40 -10.04 -1.30
N SER A 16 -33.87 -8.81 -1.11
CA SER A 16 -35.31 -8.53 -0.88
C SER A 16 -36.15 -8.98 -2.07
N VAL A 17 -35.77 -8.55 -3.28
CA VAL A 17 -36.48 -8.91 -4.51
C VAL A 17 -36.49 -10.42 -4.74
N MET A 18 -35.39 -11.14 -4.46
CA MET A 18 -35.38 -12.61 -4.53
C MET A 18 -36.41 -13.23 -3.59
N LYS A 19 -36.49 -12.77 -2.34
CA LYS A 19 -37.47 -13.29 -1.37
C LYS A 19 -38.91 -13.04 -1.82
N GLU A 20 -39.18 -11.88 -2.40
CA GLU A 20 -40.48 -11.51 -2.99
C GLU A 20 -40.79 -12.24 -4.31
N SER A 21 -39.78 -12.85 -4.96
CA SER A 21 -39.89 -13.50 -6.28
C SER A 21 -39.91 -15.04 -6.21
N GLY A 22 -40.52 -15.61 -5.16
CA GLY A 22 -40.74 -17.05 -5.03
C GLY A 22 -39.71 -17.82 -4.19
N PHE A 23 -38.80 -17.12 -3.49
CA PHE A 23 -37.88 -17.70 -2.50
C PHE A 23 -38.29 -17.28 -1.07
N GLU A 24 -39.57 -17.50 -0.72
CA GLU A 24 -40.18 -17.01 0.53
C GLU A 24 -39.54 -17.63 1.79
N ASP A 25 -39.06 -18.87 1.68
CA ASP A 25 -38.36 -19.64 2.71
C ASP A 25 -36.86 -19.29 2.84
N MET A 26 -36.32 -18.45 1.96
CA MET A 26 -34.92 -18.02 2.01
C MET A 26 -34.62 -17.19 3.27
N ALA A 27 -33.63 -17.67 4.03
CA ALA A 27 -33.07 -16.97 5.19
C ALA A 27 -31.73 -16.30 4.82
N VAL A 28 -31.71 -14.96 4.80
CA VAL A 28 -30.48 -14.18 4.64
C VAL A 28 -29.75 -14.12 6.00
N ILE A 29 -28.68 -14.91 6.13
CA ILE A 29 -27.88 -14.97 7.37
C ILE A 29 -26.89 -13.78 7.48
N SER A 30 -26.32 -13.35 6.36
CA SER A 30 -25.41 -12.20 6.25
C SER A 30 -25.37 -11.70 4.82
N VAL A 31 -25.26 -10.38 4.63
CA VAL A 31 -25.00 -9.75 3.31
C VAL A 31 -23.59 -10.09 2.79
N SER A 32 -22.67 -10.49 3.67
CA SER A 32 -21.30 -10.90 3.32
C SER A 32 -21.00 -12.27 3.93
N GLY A 33 -21.04 -13.31 3.10
CA GLY A 33 -20.65 -14.68 3.44
C GLY A 33 -19.17 -14.97 3.25
N ASN A 34 -18.30 -13.96 3.29
CA ASN A 34 -16.87 -14.02 2.92
C ASN A 34 -16.55 -14.46 1.48
N TYR A 35 -17.54 -14.75 0.63
CA TYR A 35 -17.36 -15.11 -0.79
C TYR A 35 -17.10 -13.89 -1.71
N CYS A 36 -16.75 -12.73 -1.14
CA CYS A 36 -16.53 -11.49 -1.89
C CYS A 36 -15.15 -11.38 -2.57
N THR A 37 -13.99 -11.66 -1.96
CA THR A 37 -13.67 -11.76 -0.53
C THR A 37 -12.97 -10.48 -0.04
N ASP A 38 -13.56 -9.75 0.91
CA ASP A 38 -12.99 -8.49 1.43
C ASP A 38 -11.93 -8.67 2.52
N LYS A 39 -10.72 -8.11 2.35
CA LYS A 39 -9.66 -8.00 3.37
C LYS A 39 -9.15 -9.34 3.93
N LYS A 40 -9.30 -10.42 3.16
CA LYS A 40 -8.73 -11.76 3.46
C LYS A 40 -8.12 -12.33 2.17
N PRO A 41 -7.01 -13.09 2.25
CA PRO A 41 -6.47 -13.79 1.10
C PRO A 41 -7.47 -14.86 0.63
N ALA A 42 -7.81 -14.84 -0.66
CA ALA A 42 -8.74 -15.79 -1.26
C ALA A 42 -8.40 -16.03 -2.74
N ALA A 43 -8.46 -17.30 -3.15
CA ALA A 43 -8.18 -17.69 -4.54
C ALA A 43 -9.19 -17.10 -5.54
N ILE A 44 -10.44 -16.85 -5.12
CA ILE A 44 -11.47 -16.25 -5.97
C ILE A 44 -11.07 -14.85 -6.47
N ASN A 45 -10.53 -14.00 -5.60
CA ASN A 45 -10.03 -12.67 -5.98
C ASN A 45 -8.85 -12.76 -6.98
N TRP A 46 -8.07 -13.84 -6.92
CA TRP A 46 -6.93 -14.09 -7.82
C TRP A 46 -7.38 -14.58 -9.20
N ILE A 47 -8.38 -15.47 -9.25
CA ILE A 47 -8.83 -16.15 -10.47
C ILE A 47 -9.87 -15.31 -11.22
N ASP A 48 -10.92 -14.85 -10.52
CA ASP A 48 -12.06 -14.14 -11.12
C ASP A 48 -11.85 -12.60 -11.10
N GLY A 49 -10.89 -12.12 -10.30
CA GLY A 49 -10.61 -10.70 -10.11
C GLY A 49 -11.56 -9.99 -9.13
N ARG A 50 -11.16 -8.81 -8.65
CA ARG A 50 -11.99 -7.98 -7.77
C ARG A 50 -11.63 -6.49 -7.87
N GLY A 51 -12.60 -5.63 -8.09
CA GLY A 51 -12.32 -4.21 -8.33
C GLY A 51 -11.76 -3.95 -9.72
N LYS A 52 -10.42 -3.92 -9.89
CA LYS A 52 -9.75 -3.59 -11.17
C LYS A 52 -8.60 -4.56 -11.45
N SER A 53 -8.74 -5.32 -12.52
CA SER A 53 -7.66 -6.15 -13.07
C SER A 53 -6.80 -5.31 -14.02
N VAL A 54 -5.49 -5.28 -13.77
CA VAL A 54 -4.54 -4.42 -14.52
C VAL A 54 -3.29 -5.22 -14.87
N VAL A 55 -2.81 -5.04 -16.10
CA VAL A 55 -1.47 -5.47 -16.53
C VAL A 55 -0.66 -4.22 -16.86
N ALA A 56 0.59 -4.17 -16.42
CA ALA A 56 1.56 -3.16 -16.82
C ALA A 56 2.84 -3.85 -17.31
N GLU A 57 3.38 -3.41 -18.45
CA GLU A 57 4.59 -3.99 -19.06
C GLU A 57 5.57 -2.90 -19.50
N ALA A 58 6.84 -3.28 -19.62
CA ALA A 58 7.90 -2.46 -20.19
C ALA A 58 8.98 -3.33 -20.84
N ILE A 59 9.69 -2.75 -21.81
CA ILE A 59 10.94 -3.30 -22.35
C ILE A 59 12.06 -2.35 -21.92
N ILE A 60 12.97 -2.84 -21.08
CA ILE A 60 14.11 -2.10 -20.57
C ILE A 60 15.34 -2.43 -21.42
N PRO A 61 15.99 -1.45 -22.06
CA PRO A 61 17.20 -1.72 -22.85
C PRO A 61 18.28 -2.38 -22.01
N GLY A 62 18.99 -3.37 -22.56
CA GLY A 62 20.04 -4.10 -21.83
C GLY A 62 21.18 -3.20 -21.32
N GLU A 63 21.44 -2.08 -22.01
CA GLU A 63 22.33 -1.03 -21.53
C GLU A 63 21.84 -0.42 -20.22
N VAL A 64 20.56 -0.06 -20.11
CA VAL A 64 19.94 0.53 -18.91
C VAL A 64 19.94 -0.46 -17.74
N VAL A 65 19.76 -1.76 -18.01
CA VAL A 65 19.90 -2.81 -16.98
C VAL A 65 21.31 -2.82 -16.38
N ARG A 66 22.35 -2.73 -17.21
CA ARG A 66 23.75 -2.65 -16.74
C ARG A 66 24.10 -1.30 -16.11
N SER A 67 23.71 -0.20 -16.74
CA SER A 67 24.17 1.15 -16.39
C SER A 67 23.37 1.79 -15.26
N VAL A 68 22.06 1.51 -15.13
CA VAL A 68 21.19 2.04 -14.08
C VAL A 68 20.93 1.00 -13.01
N LEU A 69 20.43 -0.19 -13.38
CA LEU A 69 20.04 -1.23 -12.42
C LEU A 69 21.25 -2.00 -11.84
N LYS A 70 22.45 -1.82 -12.41
CA LYS A 70 23.72 -2.44 -11.99
C LYS A 70 23.63 -3.97 -11.95
N SER A 71 22.88 -4.54 -12.89
CA SER A 71 22.60 -5.98 -12.98
C SER A 71 22.74 -6.47 -14.42
N ASP A 72 22.42 -7.74 -14.64
CA ASP A 72 22.37 -8.36 -15.97
C ASP A 72 20.94 -8.86 -16.30
N VAL A 73 20.62 -8.94 -17.60
CA VAL A 73 19.28 -9.35 -18.07
C VAL A 73 19.00 -10.80 -17.72
N ASP A 74 19.94 -11.72 -17.94
CA ASP A 74 19.71 -13.14 -17.69
C ASP A 74 19.70 -13.45 -16.19
N ALA A 75 20.54 -12.77 -15.41
CA ALA A 75 20.50 -12.84 -13.95
C ALA A 75 19.15 -12.37 -13.37
N LEU A 76 18.53 -11.34 -13.95
CA LEU A 76 17.19 -10.87 -13.56
C LEU A 76 16.10 -11.89 -13.92
N VAL A 77 16.19 -12.52 -15.09
CA VAL A 77 15.24 -13.56 -15.53
C VAL A 77 15.35 -14.80 -14.63
N GLU A 78 16.57 -15.28 -14.37
CA GLU A 78 16.85 -16.42 -13.49
C GLU A 78 16.35 -16.15 -12.06
N LEU A 79 16.61 -14.96 -11.53
CA LEU A 79 16.09 -14.55 -10.22
C LEU A 79 14.56 -14.50 -10.19
N ASN A 80 13.91 -13.98 -11.23
CA ASN A 80 12.45 -13.93 -11.27
C ASN A 80 11.85 -15.34 -11.29
N VAL A 81 12.38 -16.25 -12.11
CA VAL A 81 11.94 -17.65 -12.16
C VAL A 81 12.17 -18.34 -10.81
N SER A 82 13.37 -18.22 -10.25
CA SER A 82 13.74 -18.92 -9.01
C SER A 82 13.01 -18.37 -7.79
N LYS A 83 12.85 -17.05 -7.68
CA LYS A 83 12.27 -16.38 -6.49
C LYS A 83 10.76 -16.14 -6.60
N ASN A 84 10.31 -15.48 -7.67
CA ASN A 84 8.92 -15.03 -7.80
C ASN A 84 7.99 -16.16 -8.26
N LEU A 85 8.50 -17.15 -9.00
CA LEU A 85 7.70 -18.28 -9.48
C LEU A 85 7.94 -19.53 -8.62
N ILE A 86 9.12 -20.14 -8.69
CA ILE A 86 9.43 -21.40 -8.00
C ILE A 86 9.39 -21.20 -6.48
N GLY A 87 10.06 -20.18 -5.93
CA GLY A 87 10.05 -19.89 -4.51
C GLY A 87 8.64 -19.67 -3.94
N SER A 88 7.81 -18.86 -4.59
CA SER A 88 6.41 -18.65 -4.20
C SER A 88 5.55 -19.92 -4.32
N ALA A 89 5.77 -20.76 -5.34
CA ALA A 89 5.10 -22.05 -5.47
C ALA A 89 5.47 -23.02 -4.35
N MET A 90 6.77 -23.13 -4.01
CA MET A 90 7.25 -23.95 -2.90
C MET A 90 6.74 -23.45 -1.53
N ALA A 91 6.46 -22.15 -1.40
CA ALA A 91 5.86 -21.56 -0.21
C ALA A 91 4.32 -21.73 -0.13
N GLY A 92 3.66 -22.32 -1.13
CA GLY A 92 2.20 -22.46 -1.18
C GLY A 92 1.46 -21.13 -1.37
N SER A 93 2.12 -20.14 -1.97
CA SER A 93 1.56 -18.79 -2.18
C SER A 93 0.46 -18.79 -3.24
N ILE A 94 -0.65 -18.08 -2.96
CA ILE A 94 -1.71 -17.78 -3.92
C ILE A 94 -1.73 -16.26 -4.14
N GLY A 95 -1.52 -15.81 -5.37
CA GLY A 95 -1.44 -14.40 -5.75
C GLY A 95 -0.14 -13.68 -5.39
N GLY A 96 0.70 -14.23 -4.50
CA GLY A 96 1.99 -13.66 -4.12
C GLY A 96 3.17 -14.14 -4.99
N PHE A 97 3.11 -13.92 -6.31
CA PHE A 97 4.16 -14.31 -7.28
C PHE A 97 5.03 -13.11 -7.68
N ASN A 98 5.45 -12.32 -6.70
CA ASN A 98 6.15 -11.04 -6.85
C ASN A 98 7.22 -10.84 -5.74
N ALA A 99 7.98 -9.75 -5.79
CA ALA A 99 8.99 -9.42 -4.81
C ALA A 99 8.47 -8.58 -3.64
N HIS A 100 7.75 -7.48 -3.92
CA HIS A 100 7.23 -6.57 -2.89
C HIS A 100 6.06 -5.68 -3.35
N ALA A 101 5.15 -6.16 -4.20
CA ALA A 101 4.00 -5.39 -4.68
C ALA A 101 3.21 -4.72 -3.53
N ALA A 102 3.07 -5.43 -2.40
CA ALA A 102 2.44 -4.94 -1.17
C ALA A 102 3.06 -3.63 -0.61
N ASN A 103 4.38 -3.43 -0.74
CA ASN A 103 5.03 -2.20 -0.26
C ASN A 103 4.56 -0.99 -1.07
N ILE A 104 4.52 -1.13 -2.41
CA ILE A 104 4.15 -0.04 -3.30
C ILE A 104 2.65 0.25 -3.23
N VAL A 105 1.83 -0.81 -3.22
CA VAL A 105 0.37 -0.71 -3.01
C VAL A 105 0.07 0.02 -1.70
N THR A 106 0.65 -0.42 -0.58
CA THR A 106 0.47 0.25 0.73
C THR A 106 0.89 1.72 0.72
N ALA A 107 2.07 2.03 0.15
CA ALA A 107 2.56 3.40 0.09
C ALA A 107 1.61 4.33 -0.70
N ILE A 108 1.17 3.90 -1.88
CA ILE A 108 0.21 4.68 -2.70
C ILE A 108 -1.15 4.76 -2.01
N PHE A 109 -1.62 3.68 -1.38
CA PHE A 109 -2.91 3.62 -0.70
C PHE A 109 -2.99 4.61 0.46
N LEU A 110 -1.96 4.65 1.31
CA LEU A 110 -1.85 5.60 2.42
C LEU A 110 -1.76 7.05 1.93
N ALA A 111 -0.95 7.31 0.89
CA ALA A 111 -0.80 8.65 0.32
C ALA A 111 -2.09 9.16 -0.34
N THR A 112 -2.87 8.29 -1.00
CA THR A 112 -4.05 8.67 -1.79
C THR A 112 -5.39 8.39 -1.11
N GLY A 113 -5.40 8.06 0.18
CA GLY A 113 -6.63 7.92 0.98
C GLY A 113 -7.49 6.70 0.65
N GLN A 114 -6.86 5.61 0.20
CA GLN A 114 -7.50 4.31 -0.01
C GLN A 114 -7.66 3.56 1.33
N ASP A 115 -8.27 2.38 1.30
CA ASP A 115 -8.38 1.51 2.48
C ASP A 115 -7.13 0.61 2.59
N PRO A 116 -6.21 0.85 3.54
CA PRO A 116 -4.95 0.11 3.61
C PRO A 116 -5.14 -1.37 3.99
N ALA A 117 -6.29 -1.76 4.57
CA ALA A 117 -6.56 -3.16 4.85
C ALA A 117 -6.81 -3.96 3.56
N GLN A 118 -7.27 -3.32 2.49
CA GLN A 118 -7.45 -3.95 1.18
C GLN A 118 -6.13 -4.20 0.43
N ASN A 119 -4.98 -3.84 1.00
CA ASN A 119 -3.67 -4.29 0.52
C ASN A 119 -3.54 -5.83 0.54
N VAL A 120 -4.28 -6.52 1.42
CA VAL A 120 -4.28 -8.00 1.51
C VAL A 120 -4.61 -8.64 0.15
N GLU A 121 -5.60 -8.10 -0.56
CA GLU A 121 -6.00 -8.54 -1.89
C GLU A 121 -5.44 -7.67 -3.03
N SER A 122 -5.31 -6.35 -2.83
CA SER A 122 -4.79 -5.43 -3.86
C SER A 122 -3.30 -5.60 -4.17
N SER A 123 -2.55 -6.31 -3.34
CA SER A 123 -1.14 -6.66 -3.58
C SER A 123 -0.92 -7.98 -4.33
N ASN A 124 -1.99 -8.72 -4.65
CA ASN A 124 -1.92 -9.87 -5.53
C ASN A 124 -1.31 -9.46 -6.88
N CYS A 125 -0.19 -10.08 -7.21
CA CYS A 125 0.63 -9.72 -8.36
C CYS A 125 1.49 -10.92 -8.78
N ILE A 126 1.50 -11.20 -10.09
CA ILE A 126 2.52 -12.03 -10.73
C ILE A 126 3.47 -11.16 -11.56
N THR A 127 4.77 -11.29 -11.26
CA THR A 127 5.86 -10.63 -11.99
C THR A 127 6.51 -11.64 -12.94
N VAL A 128 6.58 -11.28 -14.22
CA VAL A 128 7.22 -12.08 -15.27
C VAL A 128 8.33 -11.25 -15.90
N MET A 129 9.49 -11.88 -16.08
CA MET A 129 10.66 -11.32 -16.77
C MET A 129 11.10 -12.25 -17.89
N LYS A 130 11.51 -11.70 -19.03
CA LYS A 130 12.05 -12.44 -20.18
C LYS A 130 13.20 -11.67 -20.81
N ASN A 131 14.21 -12.39 -21.29
CA ASN A 131 15.22 -11.83 -22.18
C ASN A 131 14.60 -11.72 -23.60
N LEU A 132 14.52 -10.50 -24.11
CA LEU A 132 14.05 -10.15 -25.44
C LEU A 132 15.22 -9.58 -26.24
N HIS A 133 16.00 -10.48 -26.86
CA HIS A 133 17.16 -10.16 -27.70
C HIS A 133 18.20 -9.24 -27.00
N GLY A 134 18.54 -9.54 -25.75
CA GLY A 134 19.47 -8.76 -24.92
C GLY A 134 18.85 -7.57 -24.18
N ASN A 135 17.54 -7.35 -24.31
CA ASN A 135 16.76 -6.41 -23.50
C ASN A 135 15.90 -7.18 -22.49
N LEU A 136 15.48 -6.53 -21.40
CA LEU A 136 14.60 -7.13 -20.41
C LEU A 136 13.15 -6.74 -20.71
N GLN A 137 12.31 -7.69 -21.12
CA GLN A 137 10.86 -7.52 -21.01
C GLN A 137 10.45 -7.85 -19.57
N ILE A 138 9.70 -6.94 -18.95
CA ILE A 138 9.12 -7.12 -17.61
C ILE A 138 7.63 -6.78 -17.65
N SER A 139 6.81 -7.59 -16.98
CA SER A 139 5.38 -7.32 -16.80
C SER A 139 4.89 -7.71 -15.40
N VAL A 140 3.96 -6.93 -14.86
CA VAL A 140 3.19 -7.27 -13.66
C VAL A 140 1.71 -7.42 -14.02
N SER A 141 1.06 -8.44 -13.50
CA SER A 141 -0.39 -8.66 -13.63
C SER A 141 -1.04 -8.70 -12.25
N MET A 142 -1.97 -7.79 -12.01
CA MET A 142 -2.62 -7.56 -10.72
C MET A 142 -4.15 -7.65 -10.91
N PRO A 143 -4.78 -8.81 -10.62
CA PRO A 143 -6.18 -9.04 -11.00
C PRO A 143 -7.21 -8.35 -10.10
N CYS A 144 -6.81 -7.89 -8.91
CA CYS A 144 -7.74 -7.41 -7.90
C CYS A 144 -7.35 -6.10 -7.17
N ILE A 145 -7.04 -5.03 -7.93
CA ILE A 145 -6.73 -3.71 -7.35
C ILE A 145 -8.02 -2.98 -6.92
N GLU A 146 -8.17 -2.74 -5.63
CA GLU A 146 -9.33 -2.03 -5.06
C GLU A 146 -9.02 -0.58 -4.68
N VAL A 147 -9.17 0.29 -5.69
CA VAL A 147 -9.00 1.74 -5.54
C VAL A 147 -10.23 2.54 -5.92
N GLY A 148 -10.36 3.73 -5.36
CA GLY A 148 -11.37 4.72 -5.68
C GLY A 148 -10.83 6.15 -5.55
N THR A 149 -11.51 7.09 -6.23
CA THR A 149 -11.14 8.52 -6.25
C THR A 149 -12.23 9.42 -5.64
N ILE A 150 -13.26 8.80 -5.05
CA ILE A 150 -14.34 9.43 -4.29
C ILE A 150 -14.75 8.51 -3.13
N GLY A 151 -15.06 9.11 -1.98
CA GLY A 151 -15.47 8.44 -0.74
C GLY A 151 -14.30 7.87 0.08
N GLY A 152 -14.57 7.46 1.32
CA GLY A 152 -13.53 6.98 2.23
C GLY A 152 -12.50 8.08 2.54
N GLY A 153 -11.23 7.70 2.69
CA GLY A 153 -10.14 8.65 3.00
C GLY A 153 -9.83 9.67 1.89
N THR A 154 -10.32 9.46 0.67
CA THR A 154 -10.07 10.36 -0.49
C THR A 154 -10.66 11.76 -0.34
N VAL A 155 -11.53 11.98 0.64
CA VAL A 155 -12.13 13.30 0.94
C VAL A 155 -11.26 14.16 1.86
N LEU A 156 -10.26 13.58 2.53
CA LEU A 156 -9.35 14.29 3.43
C LEU A 156 -8.36 15.13 2.61
N GLU A 157 -8.15 16.38 3.00
CA GLU A 157 -7.39 17.35 2.20
C GLU A 157 -5.97 16.89 1.79
N PRO A 158 -5.15 16.28 2.68
CA PRO A 158 -3.80 15.82 2.29
C PRO A 158 -3.84 14.71 1.25
N GLN A 159 -4.73 13.73 1.43
CA GLN A 159 -4.92 12.60 0.52
C GLN A 159 -5.52 13.04 -0.83
N ALA A 160 -6.43 14.01 -0.77
CA ALA A 160 -7.03 14.64 -1.94
C ALA A 160 -5.99 15.41 -2.77
N ALA A 161 -5.05 16.11 -2.13
CA ALA A 161 -3.94 16.77 -2.81
C ALA A 161 -2.99 15.79 -3.53
N MET A 162 -2.80 14.57 -3.01
CA MET A 162 -2.06 13.53 -3.71
C MET A 162 -2.83 12.97 -4.92
N LEU A 163 -4.16 12.89 -4.83
CA LEU A 163 -5.01 12.54 -5.98
C LEU A 163 -5.03 13.65 -7.05
N ASP A 164 -4.92 14.93 -6.66
CA ASP A 164 -4.76 16.07 -7.57
C ASP A 164 -3.41 16.03 -8.28
N LEU A 165 -2.31 15.76 -7.56
CA LEU A 165 -0.97 15.58 -8.13
C LEU A 165 -0.93 14.48 -9.19
N LEU A 166 -1.70 13.41 -8.99
CA LEU A 166 -1.86 12.30 -9.94
C LEU A 166 -2.90 12.57 -11.05
N GLY A 167 -3.59 13.72 -11.03
CA GLY A 167 -4.60 14.10 -12.00
C GLY A 167 -5.90 13.27 -11.96
N VAL A 168 -6.21 12.64 -10.83
CA VAL A 168 -7.31 11.66 -10.70
C VAL A 168 -8.27 11.95 -9.54
N ARG A 169 -8.22 13.11 -8.89
CA ARG A 169 -9.16 13.47 -7.81
C ARG A 169 -10.61 13.45 -8.31
N GLY A 170 -11.52 12.98 -7.47
CA GLY A 170 -12.95 13.12 -7.69
C GLY A 170 -13.54 12.15 -8.71
N ALA A 171 -14.80 12.41 -9.08
CA ALA A 171 -15.44 11.76 -10.20
C ALA A 171 -14.93 12.39 -11.51
N HIS A 172 -14.66 11.56 -12.52
CA HIS A 172 -14.30 12.06 -13.84
C HIS A 172 -15.51 12.76 -14.47
N PRO A 173 -15.37 13.96 -15.06
CA PRO A 173 -16.51 14.81 -15.45
C PRO A 173 -17.41 14.22 -16.54
N THR A 174 -16.84 13.54 -17.55
CA THR A 174 -17.60 12.95 -18.68
C THR A 174 -17.73 11.44 -18.63
N ASN A 175 -16.66 10.73 -18.24
CA ASN A 175 -16.56 9.27 -18.30
C ASN A 175 -16.50 8.63 -16.89
N PRO A 176 -17.64 8.25 -16.28
CA PRO A 176 -17.66 7.63 -14.96
C PRO A 176 -16.65 6.48 -14.78
N GLY A 177 -15.85 6.59 -13.74
CA GLY A 177 -14.83 5.61 -13.36
C GLY A 177 -13.44 5.79 -13.98
N ASP A 178 -13.23 6.69 -14.96
CA ASP A 178 -11.91 6.83 -15.61
C ASP A 178 -10.80 7.23 -14.62
N ASN A 179 -11.05 8.19 -13.72
CA ASN A 179 -10.12 8.55 -12.66
C ASN A 179 -9.69 7.33 -11.81
N ALA A 180 -10.62 6.45 -11.46
CA ALA A 180 -10.33 5.26 -10.66
C ALA A 180 -9.64 4.15 -11.48
N ARG A 181 -9.91 4.04 -12.79
CA ARG A 181 -9.14 3.19 -13.71
C ARG A 181 -7.70 3.70 -13.84
N GLN A 182 -7.52 5.01 -13.97
CA GLN A 182 -6.22 5.64 -14.09
C GLN A 182 -5.39 5.49 -12.80
N LEU A 183 -6.00 5.66 -11.62
CA LEU A 183 -5.33 5.38 -10.34
C LEU A 183 -4.84 3.91 -10.25
N ALA A 184 -5.62 2.94 -10.71
CA ALA A 184 -5.19 1.53 -10.72
C ALA A 184 -4.02 1.27 -11.68
N ARG A 185 -3.98 1.94 -12.85
CA ARG A 185 -2.82 1.91 -13.75
C ARG A 185 -1.58 2.52 -13.10
N ILE A 186 -1.73 3.63 -12.36
CA ILE A 186 -0.63 4.25 -11.62
C ILE A 186 -0.10 3.32 -10.52
N VAL A 187 -0.99 2.62 -9.78
CA VAL A 187 -0.59 1.59 -8.80
C VAL A 187 0.19 0.48 -9.47
N ALA A 188 -0.31 -0.11 -10.56
CA ALA A 188 0.36 -1.19 -11.28
C ALA A 188 1.71 -0.76 -11.89
N ALA A 189 1.80 0.46 -12.44
CA ALA A 189 3.05 1.02 -12.95
C ALA A 189 4.08 1.29 -11.83
N GLY A 190 3.61 1.75 -10.66
CA GLY A 190 4.44 1.86 -9.47
C GLY A 190 4.98 0.50 -9.01
N VAL A 191 4.12 -0.52 -8.98
CA VAL A 191 4.50 -1.90 -8.66
C VAL A 191 5.54 -2.42 -9.66
N LEU A 192 5.33 -2.23 -10.97
CA LEU A 192 6.29 -2.62 -12.03
C LEU A 192 7.68 -2.00 -11.79
N ALA A 193 7.72 -0.69 -11.47
CA ALA A 193 8.97 0.02 -11.19
C ALA A 193 9.65 -0.46 -9.89
N GLY A 194 8.87 -0.74 -8.84
CA GLY A 194 9.36 -1.32 -7.59
C GLY A 194 9.95 -2.72 -7.81
N GLU A 195 9.20 -3.60 -8.47
CA GLU A 195 9.62 -4.97 -8.81
C GLU A 195 10.94 -4.98 -9.60
N LEU A 196 11.06 -4.13 -10.62
CA LEU A 196 12.28 -3.97 -11.41
C LEU A 196 13.48 -3.58 -10.53
N SER A 197 13.29 -2.59 -9.65
CA SER A 197 14.34 -2.07 -8.77
C SER A 197 14.78 -3.09 -7.72
N LEU A 198 13.83 -3.73 -7.03
CA LEU A 198 14.14 -4.70 -5.98
C LEU A 198 14.75 -6.00 -6.54
N CYS A 199 14.23 -6.50 -7.66
CA CYS A 199 14.79 -7.70 -8.30
C CYS A 199 16.23 -7.45 -8.76
N ALA A 200 16.56 -6.26 -9.29
CA ALA A 200 17.92 -5.90 -9.64
C ALA A 200 18.84 -5.77 -8.41
N ALA A 201 18.37 -5.14 -7.34
CA ALA A 201 19.13 -5.03 -6.08
C ALA A 201 19.40 -6.40 -5.43
N LEU A 202 18.49 -7.37 -5.60
CA LEU A 202 18.68 -8.75 -5.19
C LEU A 202 19.69 -9.48 -6.11
N ALA A 203 19.51 -9.41 -7.43
CA ALA A 203 20.36 -10.09 -8.41
C ALA A 203 21.83 -9.61 -8.36
N ALA A 204 22.04 -8.31 -8.07
CA ALA A 204 23.37 -7.73 -7.88
C ALA A 204 23.96 -7.95 -6.47
N GLY A 205 23.24 -8.61 -5.54
CA GLY A 205 23.67 -8.77 -4.14
C GLY A 205 23.73 -7.47 -3.33
N HIS A 206 23.10 -6.40 -3.81
CA HIS A 206 23.17 -5.05 -3.24
C HIS A 206 22.17 -4.80 -2.09
N LEU A 207 21.12 -5.63 -1.93
CA LEU A 207 20.01 -5.37 -1.02
C LEU A 207 20.44 -5.06 0.43
N VAL A 208 21.33 -5.87 1.01
CA VAL A 208 21.81 -5.68 2.40
C VAL A 208 22.56 -4.35 2.55
N ARG A 209 23.34 -3.96 1.54
CA ARG A 209 24.11 -2.70 1.55
C ARG A 209 23.17 -1.49 1.46
N ALA A 210 22.13 -1.56 0.63
CA ALA A 210 21.12 -0.51 0.48
C ALA A 210 20.31 -0.31 1.78
N HIS A 211 19.84 -1.39 2.42
CA HIS A 211 19.14 -1.28 3.71
C HIS A 211 20.03 -0.70 4.82
N MET A 212 21.31 -1.09 4.87
CA MET A 212 22.25 -0.53 5.86
C MET A 212 22.57 0.95 5.63
N ALA A 213 22.51 1.44 4.40
CA ALA A 213 22.77 2.84 4.05
C ALA A 213 21.55 3.77 4.23
N HIS A 214 20.34 3.27 3.97
CA HIS A 214 19.14 4.12 3.86
C HIS A 214 17.99 3.74 4.81
N ASN A 215 17.92 2.49 5.28
CA ASN A 215 16.86 2.00 6.17
C ASN A 215 17.33 1.82 7.63
N ARG A 216 18.51 2.33 7.96
CA ARG A 216 19.03 2.40 9.32
C ARG A 216 19.48 3.83 9.57
N SER A 217 18.76 4.55 10.42
CA SER A 217 19.26 5.82 10.95
C SER A 217 20.63 5.59 11.57
N ALA A 218 21.61 6.43 11.24
CA ALA A 218 22.84 6.51 12.02
C ALA A 218 22.46 6.65 13.51
N ALA A 219 23.24 6.02 14.40
CA ALA A 219 22.94 6.03 15.83
C ALA A 219 22.64 7.47 16.29
N PRO A 220 21.56 7.69 17.08
CA PRO A 220 21.12 9.04 17.40
C PRO A 220 22.28 9.81 18.01
N SER A 221 22.72 10.87 17.33
CA SER A 221 23.72 11.78 17.87
C SER A 221 23.21 12.21 19.23
N ALA A 222 24.01 11.98 20.27
CA ALA A 222 23.59 12.20 21.65
C ALA A 222 23.01 13.62 21.77
N ALA A 223 21.76 13.72 22.23
CA ALA A 223 21.09 15.00 22.38
C ALA A 223 22.00 15.91 23.23
N PRO A 224 22.26 17.17 22.81
CA PRO A 224 23.19 18.04 23.52
C PRO A 224 22.75 18.15 24.97
N SER A 225 23.64 17.77 25.89
CA SER A 225 23.36 17.73 27.32
C SER A 225 22.83 19.08 27.77
N ARG A 226 21.61 19.09 28.29
CA ARG A 226 20.90 20.29 28.75
C ARG A 226 21.82 21.11 29.66
N VAL A 227 22.20 22.31 29.20
CA VAL A 227 23.05 23.23 29.96
C VAL A 227 22.40 23.46 31.33
N GLN A 228 23.13 23.15 32.40
CA GLN A 228 22.68 23.44 33.75
C GLN A 228 22.65 24.96 33.92
N SER A 229 21.45 25.50 34.17
CA SER A 229 21.27 26.90 34.53
C SER A 229 21.98 27.19 35.87
N PRO A 230 22.80 28.24 35.96
CA PRO A 230 23.52 28.55 37.20
C PRO A 230 22.55 28.98 38.31
N SER A 231 22.78 28.49 39.53
CA SER A 231 22.02 28.89 40.72
C SER A 231 22.21 30.38 41.04
N PRO A 232 21.14 31.11 41.39
CA PRO A 232 21.26 32.50 41.83
C PRO A 232 21.93 32.62 43.21
N ALA A 233 22.80 33.62 43.37
CA ALA A 233 23.57 33.87 44.58
C ALA A 233 22.75 34.58 45.69
N GLN A 234 23.33 34.64 46.90
CA GLN A 234 22.66 35.03 48.15
C GLN A 234 22.66 36.55 48.44
N GLY A 235 21.61 37.03 49.12
CA GLY A 235 21.54 38.35 49.82
C GLY A 235 20.94 39.49 48.98
N LYS A 236 20.15 40.43 49.52
CA LYS A 236 19.90 40.89 50.92
C LYS A 236 18.43 41.42 51.09
N PRO A 237 17.96 41.91 52.27
CA PRO A 237 16.63 41.54 52.81
C PRO A 237 15.44 42.55 52.66
N LEU A 238 14.29 42.08 53.18
CA LEU A 238 12.92 42.63 53.29
C LEU A 238 12.73 44.07 53.83
N PRO A 239 11.48 44.58 53.73
CA PRO A 239 10.70 44.78 54.98
C PRO A 239 9.33 44.04 55.02
N GLN A 240 8.65 44.15 56.16
CA GLN A 240 7.68 43.18 56.71
C GLN A 240 6.20 43.45 56.35
N GLY A 241 5.33 42.42 56.47
CA GLY A 241 3.87 42.61 56.51
C GLY A 241 3.00 41.32 56.62
N LEU A 242 2.43 41.10 57.82
CA LEU A 242 1.14 40.40 58.10
C LEU A 242 1.00 38.85 57.95
N THR A 243 1.56 38.13 58.91
CA THR A 243 0.93 37.16 59.86
C THR A 243 -0.32 36.29 59.52
N MET A 244 -0.17 34.96 59.81
CA MET A 244 -1.16 33.98 60.39
C MET A 244 -2.35 33.55 59.48
N THR A 245 -2.93 32.33 59.43
CA THR A 245 -2.76 30.96 60.03
C THR A 245 -3.62 29.96 59.18
N GLY A 246 -3.62 28.62 59.27
CA GLY A 246 -2.88 27.63 60.09
C GLY A 246 -3.47 26.19 59.97
N MET A 247 -2.78 25.17 60.53
CA MET A 247 -3.21 23.77 60.81
C MET A 247 -3.79 22.81 59.73
N ALA A 248 -2.93 21.89 59.29
CA ALA A 248 -3.02 20.42 59.35
C ALA A 248 -4.37 19.63 59.50
N SER A 249 -4.57 18.71 58.54
CA SER A 249 -4.80 17.25 58.71
C SER A 249 -6.20 16.64 59.04
N LYS A 250 -6.39 15.43 58.48
CA LYS A 250 -7.48 14.43 58.61
C LYS A 250 -8.76 14.73 57.81
N ARG A 251 -9.41 13.75 57.17
CA ARG A 251 -9.27 12.27 57.25
C ARG A 251 -8.88 11.66 55.91
#